data_AF-A0A950W496-F1
#
_entry.id   AF-A0A950W496-F1
#
_cell.length_a   1.000
_cell.length_b   1.000
_cell.length_c   1.000
_cell.angle_alpha   90.00
_cell.angle_beta   90.00
_cell.angle_gamma   90.00
#
_symmetry.space_group_name_H-M   'P 1'
#
loop_
_entity.id
_entity.type
_entity.pdbx_description
1 polymer ?
#
loop_
_entity_poly.entity_id
_entity_poly.type
_entity_poly.pdbx_seq_one_letter_code
_entity_poly.pdbx_strand_id
1 'polypeptide(L)'
;MTIAVVLVLAVFGKAGAQPQNEERVHLGVTACAGNTCHGAVERLKGSSVPQNEYLIWSQETDKPRIDKHHQAYKALLTDRAKQIAHNLGLSDAANSKLCLKCHADYVDAGRRGPQYRIEDGVGCEACHGAAEKWLGPHYSRVPHDVLVRDYKLT
;
A
#
# COMPACT_ATOMS: atom_id res chain seq x y z
N MET A 1 54.18 -26.55 -10.88
CA MET A 1 52.72 -26.51 -10.68
C MET A 1 52.40 -25.30 -9.84
N THR A 2 52.04 -24.19 -10.48
CA THR A 2 51.66 -22.93 -9.81
C THR A 2 50.16 -22.77 -9.97
N ILE A 3 49.42 -22.89 -8.87
CA ILE A 3 47.97 -22.70 -8.82
C ILE A 3 47.72 -21.19 -8.78
N ALA A 4 47.16 -20.64 -9.85
CA ALA A 4 46.67 -19.26 -9.86
C ALA A 4 45.35 -19.18 -9.07
N VAL A 5 45.40 -18.54 -7.90
CA VAL A 5 44.21 -18.24 -7.11
C VAL A 5 43.53 -17.02 -7.71
N VAL A 6 42.40 -17.23 -8.40
CA VAL A 6 41.54 -16.15 -8.89
C VAL A 6 40.69 -15.65 -7.72
N LEU A 7 41.05 -14.48 -7.18
CA LEU A 7 40.25 -13.76 -6.19
C LEU A 7 39.03 -13.14 -6.90
N VAL A 8 37.85 -13.75 -6.72
CA VAL A 8 36.58 -13.16 -7.13
C VAL A 8 36.18 -12.13 -6.07
N LEU A 9 36.35 -10.84 -6.38
CA LEU A 9 35.84 -9.74 -5.58
C LEU A 9 34.32 -9.69 -5.72
N ALA A 10 33.60 -10.12 -4.69
CA ALA A 10 32.16 -9.93 -4.59
C ALA A 10 31.85 -8.44 -4.43
N VAL A 11 31.37 -7.81 -5.50
CA VAL A 11 30.81 -6.45 -5.44
C VAL A 11 29.45 -6.55 -4.76
N PHE A 12 29.41 -6.30 -3.45
CA PHE A 12 28.16 -6.06 -2.73
C PHE A 12 27.61 -4.70 -3.14
N GLY A 13 26.81 -4.67 -4.19
CA GLY A 13 26.00 -3.51 -4.52
C GLY A 13 25.06 -3.20 -3.35
N LYS A 14 25.13 -1.98 -2.81
CA LYS A 14 24.09 -1.51 -1.89
C LYS A 14 22.79 -1.41 -2.68
N ALA A 15 21.89 -2.36 -2.48
CA ALA A 15 20.50 -2.19 -2.86
C ALA A 15 19.97 -0.98 -2.07
N GLY A 16 19.83 0.16 -2.75
CA GLY A 16 19.15 1.31 -2.18
C GLY A 16 17.69 0.92 -2.00
N ALA A 17 17.26 0.71 -0.75
CA ALA A 17 15.84 0.75 -0.44
C ALA A 17 15.38 2.18 -0.77
N GLN A 18 14.50 2.31 -1.76
CA GLN A 18 13.84 3.58 -2.04
C GLN A 18 13.15 4.02 -0.74
N PRO A 19 13.35 5.25 -0.23
CA PRO A 19 12.65 5.70 0.95
C PRO A 19 11.16 5.60 0.63
N GLN A 20 10.47 4.64 1.25
CA GLN A 20 9.03 4.72 1.32
C GLN A 20 8.76 6.06 1.98
N ASN A 21 7.89 6.85 1.39
CA ASN A 21 7.68 8.24 1.76
C ASN A 21 6.93 8.32 3.08
N GLU A 22 7.58 7.81 4.12
CA GLU A 22 7.12 7.71 5.48
C GLU A 22 6.76 9.09 6.01
N GLU A 23 7.18 10.20 5.42
CA GLU A 23 6.81 11.52 5.91
C GLU A 23 5.41 11.99 5.46
N ARG A 24 4.79 11.32 4.48
CA ARG A 24 3.56 11.81 3.83
C ARG A 24 2.29 11.20 4.41
N VAL A 25 1.20 11.95 4.29
CA VAL A 25 -0.11 11.55 4.80
C VAL A 25 -0.77 10.52 3.87
N HIS A 26 -1.25 9.42 4.46
CA HIS A 26 -2.10 8.45 3.78
C HIS A 26 -3.56 8.89 3.94
N LEU A 27 -4.27 9.10 2.84
CA LEU A 27 -5.62 9.69 2.84
C LEU A 27 -6.73 8.68 3.17
N GLY A 28 -6.52 7.40 2.85
CA GLY A 28 -7.49 6.31 2.95
C GLY A 28 -8.14 5.94 1.60
N VAL A 29 -8.57 4.68 1.49
CA VAL A 29 -9.07 4.07 0.25
C VAL A 29 -10.31 4.75 -0.34
N THR A 30 -11.10 5.43 0.49
CA THR A 30 -12.26 6.23 0.06
C THR A 30 -11.87 7.33 -0.92
N ALA A 31 -10.64 7.84 -0.84
CA ALA A 31 -10.13 8.84 -1.79
C ALA A 31 -10.03 8.30 -3.23
N CYS A 32 -9.97 6.98 -3.40
CA CYS A 32 -9.91 6.29 -4.69
C CYS A 32 -11.30 5.79 -5.16
N ALA A 33 -12.27 5.69 -4.25
CA ALA A 33 -13.53 4.95 -4.42
C ALA A 33 -14.59 5.62 -5.31
N GLY A 34 -14.34 6.83 -5.81
CA GLY A 34 -15.31 7.54 -6.67
C GLY A 34 -15.62 6.79 -7.96
N ASN A 35 -16.86 6.85 -8.44
CA ASN A 35 -17.31 6.19 -9.67
C ASN A 35 -16.61 6.71 -10.95
N THR A 36 -16.05 7.92 -10.90
CA THR A 36 -15.22 8.51 -11.96
C THR A 36 -13.72 8.34 -11.72
N CYS A 37 -13.35 7.65 -10.63
CA CYS A 37 -11.97 7.38 -10.22
C CYS A 37 -11.70 5.87 -10.37
N HIS A 38 -11.59 5.13 -9.26
CA HIS A 38 -11.33 3.70 -9.27
C HIS A 38 -12.51 2.86 -8.72
N GLY A 39 -13.67 3.47 -8.50
CA GLY A 39 -14.89 2.81 -8.01
C GLY A 39 -16.01 2.65 -9.05
N ALA A 40 -15.69 2.69 -10.34
CA ALA A 40 -16.67 2.52 -11.40
C ALA A 40 -17.31 1.13 -11.34
N VAL A 41 -18.63 1.05 -11.46
CA VAL A 41 -19.37 -0.25 -11.47
C VAL A 41 -19.05 -1.11 -12.69
N GLU A 42 -18.70 -0.47 -13.80
CA GLU A 42 -18.24 -1.11 -15.04
C GLU A 42 -16.95 -0.45 -15.50
N ARG A 43 -16.16 -1.19 -16.29
CA ARG A 43 -14.91 -0.67 -16.84
C ARG A 43 -15.17 0.55 -17.72
N LEU A 44 -14.45 1.64 -17.49
CA LEU A 44 -14.62 2.84 -18.31
C LEU A 44 -14.04 2.62 -19.71
N LYS A 45 -14.87 2.75 -20.74
CA LYS A 45 -14.46 2.65 -22.15
C LYS A 45 -13.45 3.75 -22.49
N GLY A 46 -12.35 3.38 -23.14
CA GLY A 46 -11.28 4.32 -23.53
C GLY A 46 -10.28 4.65 -22.42
N SER A 47 -10.43 4.09 -21.22
CA SER A 47 -9.43 4.19 -20.17
C SER A 47 -8.33 3.12 -20.34
N SER A 48 -7.08 3.49 -20.06
CA SER A 48 -5.96 2.54 -20.00
C SER A 48 -6.03 1.61 -18.77
N VAL A 49 -6.74 2.04 -17.73
CA VAL A 49 -6.99 1.27 -16.51
C VAL A 49 -8.48 0.96 -16.36
N PRO A 50 -8.85 -0.20 -15.77
CA PRO A 50 -10.25 -0.59 -15.54
C PRO A 50 -11.14 0.47 -14.88
N GLN A 51 -10.60 1.25 -13.93
CA GLN A 51 -11.35 2.20 -13.08
C GLN A 51 -12.36 1.56 -12.12
N ASN A 52 -12.28 0.25 -11.90
CA ASN A 52 -13.12 -0.48 -10.96
C ASN A 52 -12.31 -1.25 -9.89
N GLU A 53 -11.04 -0.88 -9.73
CA GLU A 53 -10.08 -1.52 -8.83
C GLU A 53 -10.54 -1.46 -7.38
N TYR A 54 -11.12 -0.35 -6.94
CA TYR A 54 -11.68 -0.22 -5.59
C TYR A 54 -12.78 -1.26 -5.35
N LEU A 55 -13.69 -1.47 -6.32
CA LEU A 55 -14.76 -2.46 -6.17
C LEU A 55 -14.22 -3.89 -6.19
N ILE A 56 -13.15 -4.16 -6.92
CA ILE A 56 -12.49 -5.48 -6.91
C ILE A 56 -11.83 -5.71 -5.55
N TRP A 57 -11.14 -4.71 -5.03
CA TRP A 57 -10.46 -4.75 -3.74
C TRP A 57 -11.44 -4.85 -2.56
N SER A 58 -12.50 -4.04 -2.54
CA SER A 58 -13.46 -3.93 -1.43
C SER A 58 -14.51 -5.05 -1.42
N GLN A 59 -14.43 -6.01 -2.34
CA GLN A 59 -15.39 -7.11 -2.39
C GLN A 59 -15.24 -8.00 -1.15
N GLU A 60 -16.33 -8.20 -0.43
CA GLU A 60 -16.37 -9.03 0.76
C GLU A 60 -16.62 -10.51 0.45
N THR A 61 -16.41 -11.32 1.48
CA THR A 61 -16.55 -12.78 1.51
C THR A 61 -17.92 -13.18 0.99
N ASP A 62 -17.95 -14.01 -0.06
CA ASP A 62 -19.07 -14.78 -0.65
C ASP A 62 -18.93 -14.87 -2.18
N LYS A 63 -18.01 -14.09 -2.77
CA LYS A 63 -17.66 -14.17 -4.20
C LYS A 63 -16.41 -15.02 -4.46
N PRO A 64 -16.27 -15.65 -5.64
CA PRO A 64 -15.14 -16.53 -5.97
C PRO A 64 -13.76 -15.85 -6.04
N ARG A 65 -13.69 -14.52 -5.87
CA ARG A 65 -12.44 -13.75 -5.82
C ARG A 65 -12.56 -12.66 -4.76
N ILE A 66 -11.97 -12.93 -3.60
CA ILE A 66 -11.82 -11.96 -2.51
C ILE A 66 -10.40 -11.44 -2.56
N ASP A 67 -10.22 -10.12 -2.48
CA ASP A 67 -8.88 -9.56 -2.35
C ASP A 67 -8.36 -9.78 -0.93
N LYS A 68 -7.28 -10.55 -0.80
CA LYS A 68 -6.66 -10.86 0.49
C LYS A 68 -6.04 -9.62 1.15
N HIS A 69 -5.71 -8.59 0.37
CA HIS A 69 -5.18 -7.34 0.89
C HIS A 69 -6.23 -6.62 1.74
N HIS A 70 -7.47 -6.52 1.25
CA HIS A 70 -8.59 -5.97 2.01
C HIS A 70 -8.90 -6.80 3.28
N GLN A 71 -8.74 -8.13 3.21
CA GLN A 71 -8.97 -9.01 4.35
C GLN A 71 -7.78 -9.07 5.34
N ALA A 72 -6.66 -8.42 5.04
CA ALA A 72 -5.42 -8.63 5.77
C ALA A 72 -5.52 -8.25 7.26
N TYR A 73 -6.21 -7.15 7.59
CA TYR A 73 -6.44 -6.74 8.97
C TYR A 73 -7.33 -7.75 9.71
N LYS A 74 -8.41 -8.22 9.06
CA LYS A 74 -9.31 -9.24 9.62
C LYS A 74 -8.57 -10.54 9.99
N ALA A 75 -7.49 -10.89 9.27
CA ALA A 75 -6.66 -12.04 9.63
C ALA A 75 -5.99 -11.89 11.01
N LEU A 76 -5.67 -10.66 11.45
CA LEU A 76 -5.09 -10.39 12.77
C LEU A 76 -6.07 -10.58 13.93
N LEU A 77 -7.38 -10.65 13.64
CA LEU A 77 -8.43 -10.83 14.65
C LEU A 77 -8.70 -12.31 14.96
N THR A 78 -8.11 -13.22 14.19
CA THR A 78 -8.32 -14.68 14.33
C THR A 78 -7.62 -15.25 15.56
N ASP A 79 -8.11 -16.37 16.08
CA ASP A 79 -7.47 -17.05 17.22
C ASP A 79 -6.05 -17.54 16.87
N ARG A 80 -5.81 -17.89 15.60
CA ARG A 80 -4.47 -18.19 15.09
C ARG A 80 -3.53 -16.99 15.24
N ALA A 81 -3.97 -15.79 14.89
CA ALA A 81 -3.17 -14.58 15.04
C ALA A 81 -2.89 -14.27 16.51
N LYS A 82 -3.88 -14.44 17.40
CA LYS A 82 -3.69 -14.29 18.86
C LYS A 82 -2.64 -15.26 19.40
N GLN A 83 -2.67 -16.52 18.95
CA GLN A 83 -1.68 -17.51 19.36
C GLN A 83 -0.27 -17.16 18.85
N ILE A 84 -0.14 -16.67 17.61
CA ILE A 84 1.14 -16.19 17.08
C ILE A 84 1.65 -15.00 17.90
N ALA A 85 0.80 -14.01 18.20
CA ALA A 85 1.16 -12.86 19.02
C ALA A 85 1.66 -13.28 20.41
N HIS A 86 0.94 -14.17 21.09
CA HIS A 86 1.36 -14.72 22.38
C HIS A 86 2.76 -15.37 22.30
N ASN A 87 3.00 -16.21 21.29
CA ASN A 87 4.29 -16.88 21.12
C ASN A 87 5.45 -15.93 20.81
N LEU A 88 5.15 -14.75 20.24
CA LEU A 88 6.10 -13.68 20.00
C LEU A 88 6.24 -12.70 21.18
N GLY A 89 5.55 -12.95 22.30
CA GLY A 89 5.54 -12.07 23.47
C GLY A 89 4.79 -10.75 23.26
N LEU A 90 3.86 -10.71 22.31
CA LEU A 90 3.02 -9.56 22.01
C LEU A 90 1.66 -9.71 22.69
N SER A 91 1.10 -8.60 23.18
CA SER A 91 -0.23 -8.59 23.81
C SER A 91 -1.36 -8.83 22.81
N ASP A 92 -1.24 -8.26 21.60
CA ASP A 92 -2.26 -8.34 20.55
C ASP A 92 -1.65 -8.14 19.16
N ALA A 93 -2.13 -8.92 18.19
CA ALA A 93 -1.68 -8.83 16.80
C ALA A 93 -2.25 -7.58 16.11
N ALA A 94 -3.53 -7.26 16.33
CA ALA A 94 -4.22 -6.18 15.61
C ALA A 94 -3.72 -4.78 15.99
N ASN A 95 -3.16 -4.61 17.19
CA ASN A 95 -2.57 -3.35 17.64
C ASN A 95 -1.02 -3.33 17.55
N SER A 96 -0.38 -4.45 17.21
CA SER A 96 1.07 -4.52 17.12
C SER A 96 1.56 -3.88 15.82
N LYS A 97 2.45 -2.87 15.94
CA LYS A 97 3.14 -2.28 14.78
C LYS A 97 3.84 -3.35 13.92
N LEU A 98 4.37 -4.40 14.55
CA LEU A 98 5.05 -5.48 13.83
C LEU A 98 4.12 -6.18 12.84
N CYS A 99 2.90 -6.46 13.26
CA CYS A 99 1.90 -7.13 12.44
C CYS A 99 1.29 -6.17 11.41
N LEU A 100 0.96 -4.95 11.87
CA LEU A 100 0.28 -3.94 11.05
C LEU A 100 1.10 -3.48 9.85
N LYS A 101 2.44 -3.46 9.93
CA LYS A 101 3.31 -3.13 8.78
C LYS A 101 3.06 -3.96 7.52
N CYS A 102 2.50 -5.16 7.66
CA CYS A 102 2.19 -6.04 6.53
C CYS A 102 0.69 -6.30 6.36
N HIS A 103 -0.11 -6.12 7.41
CA HIS A 103 -1.53 -6.45 7.42
C HIS A 103 -2.43 -5.23 7.31
N ALA A 104 -1.85 -4.04 7.18
CA ALA A 104 -2.55 -2.80 6.94
C ALA A 104 -1.71 -1.87 6.06
N ASP A 105 -2.33 -0.81 5.54
CA ASP A 105 -1.64 0.37 5.02
C ASP A 105 -1.03 1.20 6.16
N TYR A 106 -0.11 0.62 6.93
CA TYR A 106 0.31 1.17 8.21
C TYR A 106 1.18 2.43 8.07
N VAL A 107 0.71 3.52 8.66
CA VAL A 107 1.50 4.71 9.00
C VAL A 107 1.24 5.14 10.45
N ASP A 108 2.17 5.89 11.06
CA ASP A 108 1.96 6.47 12.40
C ASP A 108 0.75 7.41 12.43
N ALA A 109 0.13 7.57 13.60
CA ALA A 109 -1.13 8.28 13.77
C ALA A 109 -1.16 9.71 13.20
N GLY A 110 -0.06 10.46 13.31
CA GLY A 110 0.05 11.82 12.76
C GLY A 110 0.09 11.90 11.23
N ARG A 111 0.20 10.76 10.54
CA ARG A 111 0.28 10.63 9.09
C ARG A 111 -0.99 10.04 8.49
N ARG A 112 -2.06 9.93 9.27
CA ARG A 112 -3.34 9.37 8.84
C ARG A 112 -4.29 10.50 8.51
N GLY A 113 -4.76 10.52 7.27
CA GLY A 113 -5.78 11.44 6.79
C GLY A 113 -7.14 11.15 7.44
N PRO A 114 -8.11 12.06 7.27
CA PRO A 114 -9.41 11.97 7.94
C PRO A 114 -10.25 10.75 7.53
N GLN A 115 -9.99 10.18 6.35
CA GLN A 115 -10.71 9.00 5.83
C GLN A 115 -9.91 7.70 5.99
N TYR A 116 -8.70 7.77 6.55
CA TYR A 116 -7.86 6.60 6.77
C TYR A 116 -8.49 5.66 7.81
N ARG A 117 -8.51 4.36 7.51
CA ARG A 117 -8.89 3.30 8.44
C ARG A 117 -7.82 2.21 8.40
N ILE A 118 -7.32 1.81 9.58
CA ILE A 118 -6.32 0.73 9.66
C ILE A 118 -6.97 -0.62 9.32
N GLU A 119 -8.29 -0.71 9.55
CA GLU A 119 -9.13 -1.88 9.35
C GLU A 119 -9.40 -2.21 7.89
N ASP A 120 -9.15 -1.25 6.98
CA ASP A 120 -9.25 -1.47 5.53
C ASP A 120 -8.27 -2.55 5.03
N GLY A 121 -7.27 -2.91 5.85
CA GLY A 121 -6.23 -3.85 5.49
C GLY A 121 -5.18 -3.18 4.64
N VAL A 122 -4.54 -3.96 3.76
CA VAL A 122 -3.57 -3.42 2.80
C VAL A 122 -4.36 -2.65 1.73
N GLY A 123 -4.41 -1.34 1.90
CA GLY A 123 -5.12 -0.40 1.03
C GLY A 123 -4.32 0.04 -0.19
N CYS A 124 -4.89 0.94 -0.97
CA CYS A 124 -4.30 1.44 -2.22
C CYS A 124 -2.91 2.06 -2.01
N GLU A 125 -2.75 2.87 -0.97
CA GLU A 125 -1.54 3.66 -0.69
C GLU A 125 -0.38 2.80 -0.15
N ALA A 126 -0.64 1.57 0.29
CA ALA A 126 0.40 0.62 0.67
C ALA A 126 1.25 0.17 -0.53
N CYS A 127 0.67 0.19 -1.73
CA CYS A 127 1.33 -0.15 -2.99
C CYS A 127 1.58 1.08 -3.87
N HIS A 128 0.64 2.02 -3.92
CA HIS A 128 0.72 3.22 -4.76
C HIS A 128 1.40 4.42 -4.06
N GLY A 129 1.73 4.29 -2.78
CA GLY A 129 2.32 5.34 -1.95
C GLY A 129 1.29 6.36 -1.45
N ALA A 130 1.69 7.12 -0.43
CA ALA A 130 0.90 8.18 0.18
C ALA A 130 0.33 9.18 -0.84
N ALA A 131 -0.98 9.31 -0.92
CA ALA A 131 -1.69 10.05 -1.96
C ALA A 131 -1.73 11.56 -1.74
N GLU A 132 -1.35 12.05 -0.54
CA GLU A 132 -1.36 13.47 -0.15
C GLU A 132 -0.89 14.41 -1.27
N LYS A 133 0.21 14.06 -1.94
CA LYS A 133 0.85 14.92 -2.93
C LYS A 133 0.48 14.61 -4.38
N TRP A 134 0.05 13.39 -4.69
CA TRP A 134 -0.19 12.98 -6.08
C TRP A 134 -1.67 12.81 -6.44
N LEU A 135 -2.59 12.73 -5.48
CA LEU A 135 -4.02 12.57 -5.79
C LEU A 135 -4.59 13.74 -6.61
N GLY A 136 -4.29 14.98 -6.21
CA GLY A 136 -4.69 16.18 -6.96
C GLY A 136 -4.20 16.16 -8.42
N PRO A 137 -2.87 16.04 -8.63
CA PRO A 137 -2.28 15.84 -9.95
C PRO A 137 -2.90 14.70 -10.76
N HIS A 138 -3.20 13.57 -10.11
CA HIS A 138 -3.67 12.35 -10.75
C HIS A 138 -4.98 12.51 -11.53
N TYR A 139 -5.94 13.31 -11.06
CA TYR A 139 -7.18 13.57 -11.80
C TYR A 139 -7.16 14.85 -12.64
N SER A 140 -6.14 15.70 -12.48
CA SER A 140 -6.05 17.00 -13.13
C SER A 140 -5.73 16.96 -14.64
N ARG A 141 -5.29 15.80 -15.16
CA ARG A 141 -4.75 15.61 -16.54
C ARG A 141 -3.59 16.56 -16.90
N VAL A 142 -2.96 17.17 -15.90
CA VAL A 142 -1.76 18.00 -16.10
C VAL A 142 -0.58 17.07 -16.44
N PRO A 143 0.18 17.36 -17.51
CA PRO A 143 1.37 16.58 -17.87
C PRO A 143 2.38 16.45 -16.73
N HIS A 144 3.04 15.29 -16.63
CA HIS A 144 3.98 14.97 -15.56
C HIS A 144 5.14 15.99 -15.47
N ASP A 145 5.64 16.48 -16.60
CA ASP A 145 6.69 17.50 -16.66
C ASP A 145 6.27 18.85 -16.05
N VAL A 146 5.01 19.25 -16.22
CA VAL A 146 4.43 20.45 -15.59
C VAL A 146 4.29 20.25 -14.08
N LEU A 147 3.84 19.06 -13.66
CA LEU A 147 3.68 18.70 -12.25
C LEU A 147 5.02 18.67 -11.49
N VAL A 148 6.07 18.11 -12.09
CA VAL A 148 7.41 18.06 -11.50
C VAL A 148 8.00 19.46 -11.36
N ARG A 149 7.84 20.30 -12.39
CA ARG A 149 8.37 21.67 -12.41
C ARG A 149 7.67 22.56 -11.38
N ASP A 150 6.34 22.51 -11.32
CA ASP A 150 5.54 23.53 -10.63
C ASP A 150 5.15 23.12 -9.21
N TYR A 151 5.04 21.82 -8.92
CA TYR A 151 4.59 21.31 -7.62
C TYR A 151 5.70 20.63 -6.79
N LYS A 152 6.94 20.58 -7.28
CA LYS A 152 8.08 19.94 -6.60
C LYS A 152 7.76 18.52 -6.10
N LEU A 153 6.99 17.78 -6.90
CA LEU A 153 6.62 16.41 -6.64
C LEU A 153 7.82 15.51 -7.00
N THR A 154 8.78 15.42 -6.09
CA THR A 154 9.86 14.40 -6.13
C THR A 154 9.48 13.21 -5.26
#